data_AF-A0A821M3V2-F1
#
_entry.id   AF-A0A821M3V2-F1
#
_cell.length_a   1.000
_cell.length_b   1.000
_cell.length_c   1.000
_cell.angle_alpha   90.00
_cell.angle_beta   90.00
_cell.angle_gamma   90.00
#
_symmetry.space_group_name_H-M   'P 1'
#
loop_
_entity.id
_entity.type
_entity.pdbx_description
1 polymer ?
#
loop_
_entity_poly.entity_id
_entity_poly.type
_entity_poly.pdbx_seq_one_letter_code
_entity_poly.pdbx_strand_id
1 'polypeptide(L)'
;MDQFKKLYHEYCKTYHVEPNELLLGEIQKVSGEDNKTKSLNLSSFNISEAQCTILGKILTHDFIFTSIHLNDCNLSSDALQALLHGLTTNTACKVLELKGNGIQGAGTEALAKVLRKNQTLRNLRLEWNQLGSMNTPA
;
A
#
# COMPACT_ATOMS: atom_id res chain seq x y z
N MET A 1 -1.90 -6.36 -15.29
CA MET A 1 -1.91 -4.89 -15.07
C MET A 1 -3.26 -4.30 -15.42
N ASP A 2 -3.79 -4.59 -16.61
CA ASP A 2 -5.08 -4.04 -17.06
C ASP A 2 -6.23 -4.32 -16.09
N GLN A 3 -6.22 -5.49 -15.45
CA GLN A 3 -7.17 -5.83 -14.40
C GLN A 3 -7.06 -4.91 -13.17
N PHE A 4 -5.84 -4.61 -12.70
CA PHE A 4 -5.62 -3.72 -11.56
C PHE A 4 -6.13 -2.31 -11.88
N LYS A 5 -5.78 -1.77 -13.05
CA LYS A 5 -6.27 -0.46 -13.53
C LYS A 5 -7.79 -0.43 -13.64
N LYS A 6 -8.39 -1.49 -14.19
CA LYS A 6 -9.85 -1.62 -14.31
C LYS A 6 -10.53 -1.61 -12.95
N LEU A 7 -10.05 -2.43 -12.00
CA LEU A 7 -10.58 -2.47 -10.65
C LEU A 7 -10.41 -1.13 -9.91
N TYR A 8 -9.30 -0.43 -10.14
CA TYR A 8 -9.09 0.91 -9.59
C TYR A 8 -10.15 1.90 -10.07
N HIS A 9 -10.39 1.98 -11.38
CA HIS A 9 -11.47 2.84 -11.89
C HIS A 9 -12.86 2.42 -11.41
N GLU A 10 -13.12 1.11 -11.30
CA GLU A 10 -14.40 0.59 -10.80
C GLU A 10 -14.63 1.01 -9.35
N TYR A 11 -13.66 0.78 -8.46
CA TYR A 11 -13.77 1.18 -7.07
C TYR A 11 -13.78 2.70 -6.87
N CYS A 12 -13.03 3.48 -7.68
CA CYS A 12 -13.15 4.93 -7.70
C CYS A 12 -14.60 5.37 -7.96
N LYS A 13 -15.28 4.75 -8.94
CA LYS A 13 -16.70 5.02 -9.20
C LYS A 13 -17.60 4.58 -8.05
N THR A 14 -17.38 3.39 -7.49
CA THR A 14 -18.17 2.86 -6.36
C THR A 14 -18.06 3.72 -5.11
N TYR A 15 -16.88 4.28 -4.84
CA TYR A 15 -16.62 5.09 -3.65
C TYR A 15 -16.71 6.61 -3.90
N HIS A 16 -17.11 7.03 -5.12
CA HIS A 16 -17.17 8.44 -5.52
C HIS A 16 -15.85 9.20 -5.29
N VAL A 17 -14.74 8.54 -5.62
CA VAL A 17 -13.38 9.07 -5.50
C VAL A 17 -12.83 9.37 -6.88
N GLU A 18 -12.38 10.61 -7.10
CA GLU A 18 -11.68 10.99 -8.32
C GLU A 18 -10.39 10.14 -8.50
N PRO A 19 -10.21 9.48 -9.66
CA PRO A 19 -8.98 8.75 -9.95
C PRO A 19 -7.76 9.68 -9.94
N ASN A 20 -6.66 9.22 -9.35
CA ASN A 20 -5.38 9.94 -9.40
C ASN A 20 -4.64 9.52 -10.67
N GLU A 21 -4.53 10.43 -11.63
CA GLU A 21 -3.89 10.17 -12.93
C GLU A 21 -2.40 9.82 -12.81
N LEU A 22 -1.68 10.38 -11.82
CA LEU A 22 -0.29 10.02 -11.57
C LEU A 22 -0.19 8.56 -11.10
N LEU A 23 -1.07 8.16 -10.18
CA LEU A 23 -1.15 6.78 -9.67
C LEU A 23 -1.46 5.80 -10.81
N LEU A 24 -2.39 6.15 -11.70
CA LEU A 24 -2.69 5.37 -12.89
C LEU A 24 -1.50 5.25 -13.84
N GLY A 25 -0.70 6.31 -13.96
CA GLY A 25 0.57 6.30 -14.70
C GLY A 25 1.56 5.27 -14.15
N GLU A 26 1.71 5.20 -12.84
CA GLU A 26 2.60 4.21 -12.18
C GLU A 26 2.11 2.78 -12.37
N ILE A 27 0.79 2.54 -12.30
CA ILE A 27 0.21 1.24 -12.62
C ILE A 27 0.56 0.83 -14.06
N GLN A 28 0.52 1.77 -15.00
CA GLN A 28 0.74 1.51 -16.43
C GLN A 28 2.22 1.24 -16.80
N LYS A 29 3.17 1.85 -16.09
CA LYS A 29 4.63 1.69 -16.34
C LYS A 29 5.14 0.26 -16.21
N VAL A 30 4.46 -0.58 -15.44
CA VAL A 30 4.83 -2.00 -15.23
C VAL A 30 4.67 -2.89 -16.50
N SER A 31 4.23 -2.33 -17.64
CA SER A 31 3.97 -3.03 -18.91
C SER A 31 5.15 -3.04 -19.87
N GLY A 32 6.20 -2.23 -19.62
CA GLY A 32 7.35 -2.06 -20.51
C GLY A 32 8.60 -2.86 -20.11
N GLU A 33 8.86 -3.90 -20.89
CA GLU A 33 10.13 -4.53 -21.35
C GLU A 33 11.37 -4.75 -20.46
N ASP A 34 11.52 -4.22 -19.25
CA ASP A 34 12.80 -4.43 -18.51
C ASP A 34 12.68 -4.90 -17.05
N ASN A 35 11.55 -5.51 -16.70
CA ASN A 35 11.19 -5.62 -15.29
C ASN A 35 11.29 -7.03 -14.70
N LYS A 36 12.46 -7.39 -14.16
CA LYS A 36 12.63 -8.55 -13.26
C LYS A 36 11.73 -8.49 -12.01
N THR A 37 11.15 -7.34 -11.66
CA THR A 37 10.34 -7.13 -10.44
C THR A 37 9.11 -6.24 -10.69
N LYS A 38 7.92 -6.84 -10.78
CA LYS A 38 6.66 -6.10 -10.93
C LYS A 38 6.44 -5.16 -9.73
N SER A 39 6.82 -3.90 -9.87
CA SER A 39 6.93 -2.93 -8.77
C SER A 39 5.97 -1.76 -8.97
N LEU A 40 5.15 -1.48 -7.96
CA LEU A 40 4.29 -0.31 -7.90
C LEU A 40 4.95 0.75 -7.02
N ASN A 41 5.46 1.82 -7.63
CA ASN A 41 6.06 2.93 -6.90
C ASN A 41 5.10 4.11 -6.81
N LEU A 42 4.61 4.38 -5.60
CA LEU A 42 3.76 5.53 -5.29
C LEU A 42 4.43 6.45 -4.27
N SER A 43 5.75 6.34 -4.10
CA SER A 43 6.49 7.15 -3.13
C SER A 43 6.31 8.64 -3.42
N SER A 44 6.15 9.43 -2.37
CA SER A 44 5.90 10.88 -2.42
C SER A 44 4.57 11.29 -3.07
N PHE A 45 3.67 10.34 -3.34
CA PHE A 45 2.34 10.67 -3.84
C PHE A 45 1.44 11.09 -2.68
N ASN A 46 0.63 12.12 -2.91
CA ASN A 46 -0.46 12.47 -2.01
C ASN A 46 -1.64 11.52 -2.27
N ILE A 47 -1.68 10.42 -1.52
CA ILE A 47 -2.73 9.40 -1.63
C ILE A 47 -3.76 9.65 -0.54
N SER A 48 -5.01 9.93 -0.92
CA SER A 48 -6.07 10.15 0.07
C SER A 48 -6.41 8.84 0.80
N GLU A 49 -7.02 8.95 1.98
CA GLU A 49 -7.50 7.77 2.73
C GLU A 49 -8.47 6.90 1.91
N ALA A 50 -9.34 7.56 1.13
CA ALA A 50 -10.26 6.87 0.24
C ALA A 50 -9.53 6.09 -0.86
N GLN A 51 -8.46 6.67 -1.42
CA GLN A 51 -7.60 5.97 -2.38
C GLN A 51 -6.83 4.82 -1.72
N CYS A 52 -6.37 4.97 -0.48
CA CYS A 52 -5.74 3.87 0.28
C CYS A 52 -6.71 2.72 0.53
N THR A 53 -7.98 3.03 0.82
CA THR A 53 -9.06 2.04 0.97
C THR A 53 -9.29 1.27 -0.34
N ILE A 54 -9.32 1.98 -1.47
CA ILE A 54 -9.44 1.38 -2.79
C ILE A 54 -8.23 0.47 -3.08
N LEU A 55 -7.01 0.98 -2.89
CA LEU A 55 -5.78 0.21 -3.09
C LEU A 55 -5.76 -1.06 -2.22
N GLY A 56 -6.10 -0.94 -0.93
CA GLY A 56 -6.21 -2.08 -0.03
C GLY A 56 -7.17 -3.15 -0.54
N LYS A 57 -8.35 -2.76 -1.03
CA LYS A 57 -9.31 -3.71 -1.62
C LYS A 57 -8.75 -4.40 -2.85
N ILE A 58 -8.13 -3.67 -3.77
CA ILE A 58 -7.57 -4.24 -4.99
C ILE A 58 -6.42 -5.20 -4.66
N LEU A 59 -5.58 -4.85 -3.68
CA LEU A 59 -4.47 -5.68 -3.22
C LEU A 59 -4.92 -7.04 -2.67
N THR A 60 -6.16 -7.21 -2.21
CA THR A 60 -6.65 -8.56 -1.82
C THR A 60 -6.73 -9.53 -3.00
N HIS A 61 -6.85 -9.00 -4.23
CA HIS A 61 -6.97 -9.77 -5.48
C HIS A 61 -5.81 -9.50 -6.44
N ASP A 62 -4.79 -8.74 -6.02
CA ASP A 62 -3.63 -8.46 -6.84
C ASP A 62 -2.62 -9.61 -6.75
N PHE A 63 -2.30 -10.18 -7.90
CA PHE A 63 -1.28 -11.21 -8.05
C PHE A 63 -0.11 -10.74 -8.93
N ILE A 64 -0.04 -9.43 -9.19
CA ILE A 64 0.90 -8.85 -10.15
C ILE A 64 2.08 -8.21 -9.42
N PHE A 65 1.83 -7.32 -8.45
CA PHE A 65 2.87 -6.52 -7.85
C PHE A 65 3.61 -7.29 -6.75
N THR A 66 4.90 -7.53 -6.97
CA THR A 66 5.78 -8.18 -6.00
C THR A 66 6.47 -7.18 -5.08
N SER A 67 6.50 -5.90 -5.46
CA SER A 67 7.09 -4.81 -4.68
C SER A 67 6.16 -3.61 -4.68
N ILE A 68 5.92 -3.02 -3.50
CA ILE A 68 5.11 -1.82 -3.34
C ILE A 68 5.92 -0.79 -2.54
N HIS A 69 6.10 0.39 -3.12
CA HIS A 69 6.82 1.49 -2.51
C HIS A 69 5.86 2.64 -2.22
N LEU A 70 5.76 3.01 -0.94
CA LEU A 70 4.88 4.04 -0.40
C LEU A 70 5.67 4.97 0.52
N ASN A 71 6.91 5.29 0.14
CA ASN A 71 7.77 6.12 0.98
C ASN A 71 7.28 7.58 0.95
N ASP A 72 7.28 8.26 2.09
CA ASP A 72 6.94 9.69 2.21
C ASP A 72 5.55 10.05 1.63
N CYS A 73 4.56 9.17 1.82
CA CYS A 73 3.17 9.36 1.36
C CYS A 73 2.27 10.03 2.41
N ASN A 74 2.81 10.38 3.58
CA ASN A 74 2.09 11.00 4.70
C ASN A 74 0.81 10.22 5.10
N LEU A 75 0.89 8.89 5.11
CA LEU A 75 -0.23 8.00 5.39
C LEU A 75 -0.71 8.15 6.84
N SER A 76 -1.98 8.52 7.03
CA SER A 76 -2.62 8.45 8.35
C SER A 76 -2.69 7.00 8.85
N SER A 77 -2.90 6.80 10.16
CA SER A 77 -3.06 5.45 10.71
C SER A 77 -4.22 4.69 10.07
N ASP A 78 -5.33 5.38 9.77
CA ASP A 78 -6.50 4.78 9.12
C ASP A 78 -6.24 4.43 7.66
N ALA A 79 -5.60 5.35 6.91
CA ALA A 79 -5.19 5.11 5.53
C ALA A 79 -4.23 3.91 5.44
N LEU A 80 -3.24 3.85 6.34
CA LEU A 80 -2.31 2.74 6.42
C LEU A 80 -3.04 1.43 6.76
N GLN A 81 -3.92 1.43 7.75
CA GLN A 81 -4.68 0.23 8.12
C GLN A 81 -5.53 -0.30 6.96
N ALA A 82 -6.18 0.61 6.22
CA ALA A 82 -6.98 0.24 5.05
C ALA A 82 -6.13 -0.41 3.94
N LEU A 83 -4.94 0.14 3.68
CA LEU A 83 -4.00 -0.40 2.71
C LEU A 83 -3.45 -1.77 3.15
N LEU A 84 -3.05 -1.88 4.42
CA LEU A 84 -2.50 -3.10 5.02
C LEU A 84 -3.52 -4.24 5.14
N HIS A 85 -4.81 -3.93 5.23
CA HIS A 85 -5.86 -4.94 5.18
C HIS A 85 -5.75 -5.81 3.92
N GLY A 86 -5.51 -5.19 2.76
CA GLY A 86 -5.29 -5.88 1.49
C GLY A 86 -4.09 -6.81 1.50
N LEU A 87 -2.99 -6.31 2.06
CA LEU A 87 -1.74 -7.05 2.16
C LEU A 87 -1.80 -8.20 3.16
N THR A 88 -2.78 -8.24 4.05
CA THR A 88 -2.93 -9.35 5.01
C THR A 88 -3.14 -10.69 4.31
N THR A 89 -3.90 -10.72 3.20
CA THR A 89 -4.21 -11.92 2.42
C THR A 89 -3.53 -11.97 1.06
N ASN A 90 -2.86 -10.89 0.65
CA ASN A 90 -2.11 -10.84 -0.60
C ASN A 90 -1.01 -11.91 -0.62
N THR A 91 -0.87 -12.62 -1.74
CA THR A 91 0.11 -13.72 -1.90
C THR A 91 1.20 -13.43 -2.93
N ALA A 92 1.24 -12.22 -3.51
CA ALA A 92 2.23 -11.83 -4.51
C ALA A 92 3.31 -10.89 -3.96
N CYS A 93 2.92 -9.97 -3.07
CA CYS A 93 3.79 -8.94 -2.53
C CYS A 93 4.88 -9.56 -1.62
N LYS A 94 6.13 -9.24 -1.94
CA LYS A 94 7.35 -9.70 -1.25
C LYS A 94 8.12 -8.53 -0.64
N VAL A 95 8.01 -7.33 -1.20
CA VAL A 95 8.69 -6.12 -0.74
C VAL A 95 7.66 -5.02 -0.45
N LEU A 96 7.69 -4.47 0.76
CA LEU A 96 6.89 -3.32 1.15
C LEU A 96 7.80 -2.25 1.74
N GLU A 97 7.76 -1.03 1.18
CA GLU A 97 8.50 0.11 1.70
C GLU A 97 7.54 1.20 2.15
N LEU A 98 7.68 1.61 3.41
CA LEU A 98 6.79 2.55 4.11
C LEU A 98 7.62 3.60 4.86
N LYS A 99 8.80 3.94 4.35
CA LYS A 99 9.70 4.91 4.98
C LYS A 99 9.04 6.28 5.10
N GLY A 100 9.29 6.98 6.20
CA GLY A 100 8.89 8.38 6.36
C GLY A 100 7.37 8.64 6.38
N ASN A 101 6.56 7.66 6.82
CA ASN A 101 5.11 7.83 6.94
C ASN A 101 4.64 8.20 8.35
N GLY A 102 5.56 8.43 9.30
CA GLY A 102 5.19 8.78 10.68
C GLY A 102 4.39 7.68 11.40
N ILE A 103 4.59 6.41 11.04
CA ILE A 103 3.80 5.29 11.57
C ILE A 103 4.00 5.13 13.08
N GLN A 104 2.90 5.08 13.82
CA GLN A 104 2.84 4.94 15.28
C GLN A 104 1.50 4.32 15.73
N GLY A 105 1.39 3.95 17.01
CA GLY A 105 0.13 3.50 17.64
C GLY A 105 -0.62 2.45 16.82
N ALA A 106 -1.85 2.77 16.41
CA ALA A 106 -2.72 1.89 15.62
C ALA A 106 -2.10 1.45 14.28
N GLY A 107 -1.34 2.33 13.61
CA GLY A 107 -0.62 1.98 12.38
C GLY A 107 0.45 0.91 12.61
N THR A 108 1.15 0.96 13.75
CA THR A 108 2.13 -0.07 14.16
C THR A 108 1.42 -1.40 14.47
N GLU A 109 0.26 -1.37 15.13
CA GLU A 109 -0.53 -2.58 15.38
C GLU A 109 -1.03 -3.22 14.07
N ALA A 110 -1.46 -2.41 13.10
CA ALA A 110 -1.86 -2.90 11.78
C ALA A 110 -0.71 -3.60 11.06
N LEU A 111 0.50 -3.03 11.10
CA LEU A 111 1.71 -3.69 10.57
C LEU A 111 1.99 -5.02 11.26
N ALA A 112 1.88 -5.07 12.60
CA ALA A 112 2.08 -6.31 13.34
C ALA A 112 1.07 -7.41 12.95
N LYS A 113 -0.19 -7.03 12.68
CA LYS A 113 -1.22 -7.95 12.19
C LYS A 113 -0.88 -8.50 10.80
N VAL A 114 -0.40 -7.65 9.88
CA VAL A 114 0.05 -8.10 8.54
C VAL A 114 1.23 -9.04 8.67
N LEU A 115 2.26 -8.68 9.44
CA LEU A 115 3.47 -9.51 9.61
C LEU A 115 3.18 -10.88 10.22
N ARG A 116 2.16 -10.99 11.09
CA ARG A 116 1.75 -12.27 11.68
C ARG A 116 1.04 -13.18 10.66
N LYS A 117 0.28 -12.61 9.73
CA LYS A 117 -0.63 -13.35 8.84
C LYS A 117 -0.05 -13.55 7.44
N ASN A 118 0.53 -12.52 6.85
CA ASN A 118 1.08 -12.57 5.51
C ASN A 118 2.31 -13.48 5.48
N GLN A 119 2.29 -14.48 4.61
CA GLN A 119 3.35 -15.48 4.48
C GLN A 119 4.29 -15.22 3.31
N THR A 120 4.10 -14.15 2.54
CA THR A 120 4.82 -13.87 1.28
C THR A 120 5.77 -12.69 1.38
N LEU A 121 5.51 -11.74 2.28
CA LEU A 121 6.38 -10.61 2.55
C LEU A 121 7.74 -11.11 3.05
N ARG A 122 8.82 -10.60 2.47
CA ARG A 122 10.21 -10.96 2.76
C ARG A 122 11.04 -9.75 3.15
N ASN A 123 10.70 -8.58 2.62
CA ASN A 123 11.42 -7.35 2.87
C ASN A 123 10.42 -6.27 3.27
N LEU A 124 10.63 -5.68 4.44
CA LEU A 124 9.84 -4.57 4.96
C LEU A 124 10.79 -3.44 5.38
N ARG A 125 10.62 -2.26 4.78
CA ARG A 125 11.37 -1.05 5.17
C ARG A 125 10.48 -0.07 5.91
N LEU A 126 10.88 0.27 7.13
CA LEU A 126 10.13 1.15 8.04
C LEU A 126 10.99 2.29 8.61
N GLU A 127 12.10 2.62 7.95
CA GLU A 127 12.97 3.73 8.36
C GLU A 127 12.18 5.03 8.53
N TRP A 128 12.62 5.89 9.46
CA TRP A 128 11.99 7.20 9.72
C TRP A 128 10.48 7.13 10.05
N ASN A 129 10.09 6.10 10.82
CA ASN A 129 8.78 5.99 11.47
C ASN A 129 8.92 6.03 13.00
N GLN A 130 7.79 6.16 13.70
CA GLN A 130 7.71 6.34 15.16
C GLN A 130 7.20 5.08 15.87
N LEU A 131 7.68 3.90 15.44
CA LEU A 131 7.13 2.60 15.84
C LEU A 131 7.20 2.31 17.35
N GLY A 132 8.15 2.94 18.05
CA GLY A 132 8.37 2.77 19.50
C GLY A 132 7.52 3.68 20.39
N SER A 133 6.77 4.63 19.81
CA SER A 133 5.85 5.48 20.56
C SER A 133 4.56 4.70 20.83
N MET A 134 4.58 3.83 21.85
CA MET A 134 3.35 3.35 22.45
C MET A 134 2.79 4.49 23.28
N ASN A 135 1.57 4.94 22.96
CA ASN A 135 0.75 5.70 23.90
C ASN A 135 0.44 4.78 25.08
N THR A 136 1.34 4.69 26.06
CA THR A 136 0.98 4.21 27.39
C THR A 136 0.07 5.28 27.97
N PRO A 137 -1.22 5.00 28.24
CA PRO A 137 -2.01 5.90 29.06
C PRO A 137 -1.29 5.97 30.43
N ALA A 138 -1.03 7.20 30.89
CA ALA A 138 -0.51 7.46 32.23
C ALA A 138 -1.52 7.01 33.30
#